data_AF-A0AAV0XT22-F1
#
_entry.id   AF-A0AAV0XT22-F1
#
_cell.length_a   1.000
_cell.length_b   1.000
_cell.length_c   1.000
_cell.angle_alpha   90.00
_cell.angle_beta   90.00
_cell.angle_gamma   90.00
#
_symmetry.space_group_name_H-M   'P 1'
#
loop_
_entity.id
_entity.type
_entity.pdbx_description
1 polymer ?
#
loop_
_entity_poly.entity_id
_entity_poly.type
_entity_poly.pdbx_seq_one_letter_code
_entity_poly.pdbx_strand_id
1 'polypeptide(L)'
;MKSENNEICYLEDCLTPKYFDSTVKCSMQIANYNKLTDSFASPFIILKLGHLINQCCDIAEFIKFKEQDGQSEKIKQEYEYII
;
A
#
# COMPACT_ATOMS: atom_id res chain seq x y z
N MET A 1 -21.70 14.55 5.37
CA MET A 1 -20.33 14.02 5.53
C MET A 1 -20.36 12.56 5.12
N LYS A 2 -19.51 12.14 4.17
CA LYS A 2 -19.37 10.70 3.87
C LYS A 2 -18.71 10.07 5.09
N SER A 3 -19.23 8.93 5.54
CA SER A 3 -18.69 8.15 6.65
C SER A 3 -17.19 7.93 6.44
N GLU A 4 -16.39 8.59 7.26
CA GLU A 4 -14.94 8.37 7.32
C GLU A 4 -14.70 6.92 7.76
N ASN A 5 -13.69 6.27 7.17
CA ASN A 5 -13.31 4.93 7.59
C ASN A 5 -12.50 5.04 8.88
N ASN A 6 -13.17 4.83 10.02
CA ASN A 6 -12.56 4.92 11.35
C ASN A 6 -11.54 3.80 11.63
N GLU A 7 -11.36 2.84 10.73
CA GLU A 7 -10.36 1.77 10.84
C GLU A 7 -9.01 2.14 10.22
N ILE A 8 -8.86 3.35 9.66
CA ILE A 8 -7.60 3.90 9.14
C ILE A 8 -7.12 4.95 10.13
N CYS A 9 -6.13 4.62 10.95
CA CYS A 9 -5.61 5.48 12.01
C CYS A 9 -4.22 6.05 11.66
N TYR A 10 -3.44 5.28 10.90
CA TYR A 10 -2.06 5.60 10.55
C TYR A 10 -1.86 5.58 9.03
N LEU A 11 -0.82 6.27 8.55
CA LEU A 11 -0.50 6.30 7.11
C LEU A 11 -0.18 4.90 6.56
N GLU A 12 0.49 4.09 7.37
CA GLU A 12 0.84 2.70 7.07
C GLU A 12 -0.39 1.81 6.90
N ASP A 13 -1.53 2.13 7.55
CA ASP A 13 -2.77 1.42 7.30
C ASP A 13 -3.16 1.51 5.82
N CYS A 14 -3.00 2.69 5.20
CA CYS A 14 -3.29 2.89 3.77
C CYS A 14 -2.48 1.99 2.82
N LEU A 15 -1.43 1.35 3.31
CA LEU A 15 -0.58 0.41 2.58
C LEU A 15 -1.09 -1.04 2.67
N THR A 16 -2.04 -1.33 3.58
CA THR A 16 -2.67 -2.64 3.60
C THR A 16 -3.59 -2.83 2.39
N PRO A 17 -3.53 -4.00 1.71
CA PRO A 17 -4.33 -4.25 0.51
C PRO A 17 -5.84 -4.03 0.70
N LYS A 18 -6.36 -4.27 1.92
CA LYS A 18 -7.78 -4.05 2.25
C LYS A 18 -8.26 -2.61 2.05
N TYR A 19 -7.37 -1.62 2.07
CA TYR A 19 -7.71 -0.21 1.91
C TYR A 19 -7.26 0.37 0.58
N PHE A 20 -6.67 -0.42 -0.33
CA PHE A 20 -6.14 0.05 -1.61
C PHE A 20 -7.15 0.88 -2.41
N ASP A 21 -8.37 0.37 -2.58
CA ASP A 21 -9.43 1.09 -3.31
C ASP A 21 -9.82 2.41 -2.64
N SER A 22 -9.80 2.45 -1.30
CA SER A 22 -10.05 3.68 -0.54
C SER A 22 -8.93 4.68 -0.75
N THR A 23 -7.68 4.24 -0.70
CA THR A 23 -6.49 5.05 -0.97
C THR A 23 -6.54 5.62 -2.38
N VAL A 24 -6.78 4.79 -3.40
CA VAL A 24 -6.89 5.22 -4.82
C VAL A 24 -8.00 6.25 -4.97
N LYS A 25 -9.19 6.00 -4.42
CA LYS A 25 -10.33 6.91 -4.49
C LYS A 25 -10.01 8.26 -3.83
N CYS A 26 -9.37 8.26 -2.66
CA CYS A 26 -8.92 9.48 -2.01
C CYS A 26 -7.88 10.23 -2.85
N SER A 27 -6.92 9.53 -3.46
CA SER A 27 -5.94 10.14 -4.38
C SER A 27 -6.62 10.79 -5.59
N MET A 28 -7.63 10.15 -6.17
CA MET A 28 -8.42 10.72 -7.27
C MET A 28 -9.18 11.98 -6.83
N GLN A 29 -9.70 12.00 -5.61
CA GLN A 29 -10.36 13.19 -5.05
C GLN A 29 -9.38 14.34 -4.84
N ILE A 30 -8.21 14.08 -4.27
CA ILE A 30 -7.14 15.07 -4.06
C ILE A 30 -6.67 15.66 -5.39
N ALA A 31 -6.55 14.83 -6.43
CA ALA A 31 -6.17 15.26 -7.77
C ALA A 31 -7.32 15.88 -8.59
N ASN A 32 -8.50 16.09 -7.99
CA ASN A 32 -9.68 16.65 -8.62
C ASN A 32 -10.08 15.91 -9.90
N TYR A 33 -10.26 14.60 -9.80
CA TYR A 33 -10.75 13.77 -10.90
C TYR A 33 -12.18 14.15 -11.32
N ASN A 34 -12.36 14.41 -12.61
CA ASN A 34 -13.63 14.68 -13.24
C ASN A 34 -14.08 13.45 -14.04
N LYS A 35 -15.17 12.82 -13.58
CA LYS A 35 -15.76 11.64 -14.22
C LYS A 35 -16.39 11.91 -15.58
N LEU A 36 -16.86 13.13 -15.83
CA LEU A 36 -17.54 13.48 -17.09
C LEU A 36 -16.55 13.61 -18.24
N THR A 37 -15.34 14.11 -17.94
CA THR A 37 -14.29 14.36 -18.92
C THR A 37 -13.14 13.36 -18.85
N ASP A 38 -13.23 12.38 -17.94
CA ASP A 38 -12.19 11.42 -17.61
C ASP A 38 -10.80 12.06 -17.46
N SER A 39 -10.73 13.14 -16.66
CA SER A 39 -9.51 13.94 -16.54
C SER A 39 -9.25 14.40 -15.12
N PHE A 40 -7.98 14.59 -14.81
CA PHE A 40 -7.54 15.14 -13.53
C PHE A 40 -7.25 16.63 -13.70
N ALA A 41 -7.83 17.48 -12.85
CA ALA A 41 -7.46 18.91 -12.87
C ALA A 41 -6.02 19.12 -12.38
N SER A 42 -5.44 18.15 -11.67
CA SER A 42 -4.03 18.17 -11.25
C SER A 42 -3.31 16.87 -11.65
N PRO A 43 -2.94 16.69 -12.94
CA PRO A 43 -2.30 15.48 -13.44
C PRO A 43 -0.98 15.16 -12.72
N PHE A 44 -0.20 16.18 -12.38
CA PHE A 44 1.06 16.02 -11.65
C PHE A 44 0.86 15.41 -10.25
N ILE A 45 -0.24 15.78 -9.57
CA ILE A 45 -0.55 15.26 -8.24
C ILE A 45 -0.90 13.79 -8.33
N ILE A 46 -1.78 13.38 -9.25
CA ILE A 46 -2.15 11.96 -9.38
C ILE A 46 -0.96 11.10 -9.79
N LEU A 47 -0.08 11.59 -10.68
CA LEU A 47 1.13 10.86 -11.07
C LEU A 47 2.07 10.64 -9.87
N LYS A 48 2.29 11.68 -9.06
CA LYS A 48 3.10 11.58 -7.83
C LYS A 48 2.48 10.63 -6.81
N LEU A 49 1.18 10.76 -6.55
CA LEU A 49 0.47 9.89 -5.61
C LEU A 49 0.51 8.43 -6.07
N GLY A 50 0.28 8.17 -7.36
CA GLY A 50 0.39 6.82 -7.91
C GLY A 50 1.79 6.23 -7.77
N HIS A 51 2.84 7.01 -8.03
CA HIS A 51 4.22 6.57 -7.80
C HIS A 51 4.50 6.24 -6.33
N LEU A 52 4.08 7.11 -5.41
CA LEU A 52 4.29 6.88 -3.98
C LEU A 52 3.56 5.63 -3.48
N ILE A 53 2.31 5.43 -3.91
CA ILE A 53 1.54 4.23 -3.57
C ILE A 53 2.27 2.97 -4.06
N ASN A 54 2.74 2.96 -5.31
CA ASN A 54 3.49 1.83 -5.86
C ASN A 54 4.78 1.56 -5.08
N GLN A 55 5.56 2.60 -4.76
CA GLN A 55 6.78 2.44 -3.97
C GLN A 55 6.49 1.85 -2.58
N CYS A 56 5.41 2.26 -1.94
CA CYS A 56 5.01 1.68 -0.67
C CYS A 56 4.61 0.20 -0.80
N CYS A 57 3.96 -0.19 -1.89
CA CYS A 57 3.66 -1.60 -2.19
C CYS A 57 4.95 -2.41 -2.37
N ASP A 58 5.91 -1.91 -3.15
CA ASP A 58 7.20 -2.57 -3.39
C ASP A 58 7.97 -2.78 -2.08
N ILE A 59 7.99 -1.77 -1.20
CA ILE A 59 8.61 -1.85 0.12
C ILE A 59 7.91 -2.90 0.99
N ALA A 60 6.57 -2.88 1.03
CA ALA A 60 5.79 -3.83 1.82
C ALA A 60 6.00 -5.28 1.33
N GLU A 61 6.05 -5.49 0.01
CA GLU A 61 6.36 -6.78 -0.60
C GLU A 61 7.77 -7.25 -0.23
N PHE A 62 8.77 -6.38 -0.33
CA PHE A 62 10.15 -6.70 0.06
C PHE A 62 10.29 -7.06 1.54
N ILE A 63 9.63 -6.31 2.44
CA ILE A 63 9.63 -6.62 3.89
C ILE A 63 9.03 -8.02 4.12
N LYS A 64 7.92 -8.33 3.46
CA LYS A 64 7.27 -9.64 3.58
C LYS A 64 8.16 -10.78 3.07
N PHE A 65 8.88 -10.58 1.96
CA PHE A 65 9.85 -11.57 1.48
C PHE A 65 11.02 -11.76 2.46
N LYS A 66 11.56 -10.69 3.03
CA LYS A 66 12.61 -10.79 4.06
C LYS A 66 12.16 -11.54 5.30
N GLU A 67 10.92 -11.33 5.74
CA GLU A 67 10.35 -12.07 6.87
C GLU A 67 10.19 -13.56 6.56
N GLN A 68 9.80 -13.91 5.33
CA GLN A 68 9.69 -15.31 4.87
C GLN A 68 11.06 -16.00 4.76
N ASP A 69 12.07 -15.30 4.23
CA ASP A 69 13.45 -15.81 4.17
C ASP A 69 14.02 -16.02 5.58
N GLY A 70 13.85 -15.04 6.47
CA GLY A 70 14.31 -15.14 7.85
C GLY A 70 13.60 -16.25 8.65
N GLN A 71 12.33 -16.55 8.35
CA GLN A 71 11.64 -17.72 8.91
C GLN A 71 12.18 -19.03 8.34
N SER A 72 12.47 -19.07 7.04
CA SER A 72 13.04 -20.25 6.38
C SER A 72 14.43 -20.60 6.90
N GLU A 73 15.26 -19.60 7.23
CA GLU A 73 16.58 -19.80 7.85
C GLU A 73 16.48 -20.31 9.29
N LYS A 74 15.54 -19.77 10.10
CA LYS A 74 15.31 -20.25 11.47
C LYS A 74 14.85 -21.71 11.50
N ILE A 75 13.95 -22.09 10.59
CA ILE A 75 13.46 -23.47 10.46
C ILE A 75 14.62 -24.40 10.06
N LYS A 76 15.48 -24.01 9.10
CA LYS A 76 16.66 -24.80 8.73
C LYS A 76 17.63 -25.01 9.89
N GLN A 77 17.88 -23.96 10.69
CA GLN A 77 18.73 -24.05 11.88
C GLN A 77 18.14 -24.97 12.95
N GLU A 78 16.82 -24.96 13.16
CA GLU A 78 16.16 -25.88 14.09
C GLU A 78 16.30 -27.34 13.64
N TYR A 79 16.18 -27.63 12.34
CA TYR A 79 16.36 -29.00 11.83
C TYR A 79 17.83 -29.47 11.86
N GLU A 80 18.81 -28.59 11.63
CA GLU A 80 20.23 -28.93 11.76
C GLU A 80 20.65 -29.23 13.21
N TYR A 81 19.96 -28.70 14.21
CA TYR A 81 20.26 -28.96 15.63
C TYR A 81 19.66 -30.27 16.16
N ILE A 82 18.75 -30.91 15.40
CA ILE A 82 18.03 -32.13 15.80
C ILE A 82 18.70 -33.40 15.23
N ILE A 83 19.65 -33.28 14.30
CA ILE A 83 20.43 -34.38 13.71
C ILE A 83 21.80 -34.46 14.38
#